data_AF-A0A3D5CNB6-F1
#
_entry.id   AF-A0A3D5CNB6-F1
#
_cell.length_a   1.000
_cell.length_b   1.000
_cell.length_c   1.000
_cell.angle_alpha   90.00
_cell.angle_beta   90.00
_cell.angle_gamma   90.00
#
_symmetry.space_group_name_H-M   'P 1'
#
loop_
_entity.id
_entity.type
_entity.pdbx_description
1 polymer ?
#
loop_
_entity_poly.entity_id
_entity_poly.type
_entity_poly.pdbx_seq_one_letter_code
_entity_poly.pdbx_strand_id
1 'polypeptide(L)' 'IAPDPTSAAIVLTREYRGMVNVYRVRLPSGRFIHSLQRHTVRIAPATPVRVLMDPGHELACFINSN' A
#
# COMPACT_ATOMS: atom_id res chain seq x y z
N ILE A 1 -3.36 4.74 -1.94
CA ILE A 1 -4.31 3.62 -1.68
C ILE A 1 -5.68 4.20 -1.33
N ALA A 2 -6.77 3.52 -1.69
CA ALA A 2 -8.14 3.95 -1.38
C ALA A 2 -9.02 2.74 -1.02
N PRO A 3 -10.00 2.86 -0.12
CA PRO A 3 -10.95 1.79 0.17
C PRO A 3 -11.68 1.32 -1.09
N ASP A 4 -11.78 0.01 -1.27
CA ASP A 4 -12.50 -0.61 -2.37
C ASP A 4 -12.98 -2.00 -1.93
N PRO A 5 -14.27 -2.19 -1.64
CA PRO A 5 -14.81 -3.46 -1.12
C PRO A 5 -14.70 -4.62 -2.12
N THR A 6 -14.47 -4.34 -3.42
CA THR A 6 -14.32 -5.37 -4.46
C THR A 6 -12.88 -5.84 -4.63
N SER A 7 -11.92 -5.12 -4.05
CA SER A 7 -10.50 -5.45 -4.15
C SER A 7 -10.12 -6.60 -3.21
N ALA A 8 -9.30 -7.53 -3.69
CA ALA A 8 -8.68 -8.57 -2.86
C ALA A 8 -7.41 -8.10 -2.13
N ALA A 9 -6.93 -6.88 -2.37
CA ALA A 9 -5.84 -6.30 -1.60
C ALA A 9 -6.35 -5.76 -0.27
N ILE A 10 -5.62 -6.00 0.83
CA ILE A 10 -6.10 -5.69 2.19
C ILE A 10 -5.03 -4.95 2.99
N VAL A 11 -5.45 -3.95 3.76
CA VAL A 11 -4.59 -3.29 4.75
C VAL A 11 -4.37 -4.25 5.92
N LEU A 12 -3.12 -4.55 6.22
CA LEU A 12 -2.74 -5.38 7.37
C LEU A 12 -2.49 -4.52 8.60
N THR A 13 -1.70 -3.46 8.44
CA THR A 13 -1.33 -2.57 9.54
C THR A 13 -1.29 -1.11 9.08
N ARG A 14 -1.48 -0.20 10.04
CA ARG A 14 -1.27 1.23 9.90
C ARG A 14 -0.35 1.69 11.02
N GLU A 15 0.81 2.21 10.67
CA GLU A 15 1.75 2.79 11.61
C GLU A 15 1.77 4.31 11.43
N TYR A 16 1.46 5.07 12.49
CA TYR A 16 1.54 6.52 12.47
C TYR A 16 2.99 6.97 12.75
N ARG A 17 3.55 7.79 11.86
CA ARG A 17 4.91 8.35 11.96
C ARG A 17 4.89 9.86 11.82
N GLY A 18 4.12 10.54 12.67
CA GLY A 18 4.00 12.00 12.65
C GLY A 18 3.24 12.49 11.42
N MET A 19 3.94 13.06 10.45
CA MET A 19 3.30 13.65 9.25
C MET A 19 2.71 12.61 8.28
N VAL A 20 3.07 11.34 8.43
CA VAL A 20 2.65 10.26 7.53
C VAL A 20 2.14 9.03 8.28
N ASN A 21 1.30 8.26 7.60
CA ASN A 21 1.00 6.87 7.96
C ASN A 21 1.74 5.94 7.00
N VAL A 22 2.34 4.87 7.53
CA VAL A 22 2.88 3.76 6.75
C VAL A 22 1.88 2.61 6.81
N TYR A 23 1.31 2.29 5.65
CA TYR A 23 0.37 1.18 5.50
C TYR A 23 1.09 -0.04 4.96
N ARG A 24 0.97 -1.18 5.63
CA ARG A 24 1.37 -2.48 5.06
C ARG A 24 0.16 -3.12 4.39
N VAL A 25 0.24 -3.35 3.09
CA VAL A 25 -0.87 -3.88 2.29
C VAL A 25 -0.45 -5.22 1.68
N ARG A 26 -1.32 -6.23 1.80
CA ARG A 26 -1.18 -7.50 1.09
C ARG A 26 -1.90 -7.39 -0.25
N LEU A 27 -1.20 -7.68 -1.35
CA LEU A 27 -1.76 -7.73 -2.69
C LEU A 27 -2.43 -9.09 -2.95
N PRO A 28 -3.27 -9.22 -4.00
CA PRO A 28 -3.88 -10.50 -4.38
C PRO A 28 -2.84 -11.58 -4.69
N SER A 29 -1.65 -11.19 -5.15
CA SER A 29 -0.51 -12.08 -5.39
C SER A 29 0.14 -12.64 -4.11
N GLY A 30 -0.34 -12.25 -2.93
CA GLY A 30 0.26 -12.61 -1.64
C GLY A 30 1.48 -11.77 -1.25
N ARG A 31 2.06 -11.01 -2.19
CA ARG A 31 3.15 -10.06 -1.92
C ARG A 31 2.66 -8.88 -1.09
N PHE A 32 3.59 -8.23 -0.41
CA PHE A 32 3.29 -7.05 0.41
C PHE A 32 3.95 -5.81 -0.17
N ILE A 33 3.29 -4.67 0.00
CA ILE A 33 3.87 -3.35 -0.24
C ILE A 33 3.73 -2.49 1.02
N HIS A 34 4.60 -1.50 1.14
CA HIS A 34 4.43 -0.40 2.07
C HIS A 34 3.96 0.84 1.30
N SER A 35 2.86 1.44 1.73
CA SER A 35 2.34 2.66 1.16
C SER A 35 2.44 3.80 2.17
N LEU A 36 3.26 4.80 1.84
CA LEU A 36 3.32 6.07 2.56
C LEU A 36 2.12 6.92 2.16
N GLN A 37 1.38 7.39 3.15
CA GLN A 37 0.20 8.24 2.97
C GLN A 37 0.27 9.40 3.96
N ARG A 38 -0.46 10.49 3.68
CA ARG A 38 -0.62 11.59 4.65
C ARG A 38 -1.21 11.06 5.96
N HIS A 39 -0.81 11.64 7.08
CA HIS A 39 -1.31 11.25 8.40
C HIS A 39 -2.84 11.37 8.57
N THR A 40 -3.47 12.21 7.75
CA THR A 40 -4.93 12.40 7.73
C THR A 40 -5.69 11.25 7.06
N VAL A 41 -5.02 10.45 6.23
CA VAL A 41 -5.60 9.24 5.64
C VAL A 41 -5.67 8.18 6.72
N ARG A 42 -6.87 7.77 7.12
CA ARG A 42 -7.14 6.82 8.20
C ARG A 42 -7.95 5.63 7.67
N ILE A 43 -7.26 4.67 7.09
CA ILE A 43 -7.86 3.39 6.66
C ILE A 43 -7.62 2.37 7.78
N ALA A 44 -8.64 1.61 8.15
CA ALA A 44 -8.52 0.61 9.20
C ALA A 44 -7.80 -0.66 8.69
N PRO A 45 -7.08 -1.40 9.56
CA PRO A 45 -6.73 -2.78 9.28
C PRO A 45 -7.95 -3.60 8.84
N ALA A 46 -7.70 -4.66 8.08
CA ALA A 46 -8.70 -5.51 7.45
C ALA A 46 -9.61 -4.80 6.41
N THR A 47 -9.33 -3.55 6.05
CA THR A 47 -10.07 -2.85 4.99
C THR A 47 -9.57 -3.28 3.60
N PRO A 48 -10.46 -3.75 2.70
CA PRO A 48 -10.16 -3.93 1.28
C PRO A 48 -9.82 -2.61 0.60
N VAL A 49 -8.76 -2.59 -0.20
CA VAL A 49 -8.26 -1.35 -0.83
C VAL A 49 -7.84 -1.56 -2.27
N ARG A 50 -8.08 -0.57 -3.12
CA ARG A 50 -7.42 -0.46 -4.42
C ARG A 50 -6.05 0.18 -4.25
N VAL A 51 -5.05 -0.42 -4.89
CA VAL A 51 -3.68 0.10 -4.97
C VAL A 51 -3.44 0.63 -6.37
N LEU A 52 -3.01 1.89 -6.46
CA LEU A 52 -2.51 2.52 -7.68
C LEU A 52 -1.06 2.92 -7.41
N MET A 53 -0.17 2.63 -8.36
CA MET A 53 1.21 3.08 -8.34
C MET A 53 1.34 4.23 -9.36
N ASP A 54 1.79 5.38 -8.88
CA ASP A 54 2.14 6.53 -9.71
C ASP A 54 3.54 6.99 -9.29
N PRO A 55 4.59 6.46 -9.92
CA PRO A 55 5.98 6.77 -9.55
C PRO A 55 6.42 8.16 -10.01
N GLY A 56 5.70 8.82 -10.93
CA GLY A 56 6.13 10.08 -11.53
C GLY A 56 7.41 9.98 -12.37
N HIS A 57 7.91 8.77 -12.61
CA HIS A 57 9.09 8.45 -13.42
C HIS A 57 8.96 7.03 -14.00
N GLU A 58 9.84 6.63 -14.92
CA GLU A 58 9.85 5.25 -15.44
C GLU A 58 10.12 4.23 -14.33
N LEU A 59 9.41 3.10 -14.36
CA LEU A 59 9.53 2.09 -13.33
C LEU A 59 10.95 1.48 -13.32
N ALA A 60 11.67 1.68 -12.22
CA ALA A 60 12.95 1.02 -12.00
C ALA A 60 12.74 -0.45 -11.61
N CYS A 61 13.13 -1.36 -12.50
CA CYS A 61 13.07 -2.80 -12.28
C CYS A 61 14.48 -3.35 -12.04
N PHE A 62 14.70 -3.98 -10.89
CA PHE A 62 15.96 -4.67 -10.59
C PHE A 62 15.72 -6.17 -10.74
N ILE A 63 16.38 -6.78 -11.72
CA ILE A 63 16.38 -8.23 -11.88
C ILE A 63 17.46 -8.76 -10.96
N ASN A 64 17.07 -9.56 -9.97
CA ASN A 64 18.04 -10.23 -9.11
C ASN A 64 18.65 -11.41 -9.89
N SER A 65 19.81 -11.18 -10.50
CA SER A 65 20.63 -12.23 -11.10
C SER A 65 21.53 -12.77 -10.00
N ASN A 66 21.26 -14.00 -9.55
CA ASN A 66 22.18 -14.74 -8.67
C ASN A 66 23.53 -14.96 -9.34
#